data_AF-A0A956FNU8-F1
#
_entry.id   AF-A0A956FNU8-F1
#
_cell.length_a   1.000
_cell.length_b   1.000
_cell.length_c   1.000
_cell.angle_alpha   90.00
_cell.angle_beta   90.00
_cell.angle_gamma   90.00
#
_symmetry.space_group_name_H-M   'P 1'
#
loop_
_entity.id
_entity.type
_entity.pdbx_description
1 polymer ?
#
loop_
_entity_poly.entity_id
_entity_poly.type
_entity_poly.pdbx_seq_one_letter_code
_entity_poly.pdbx_strand_id
1 'polypeptide(L)'
;MSRGVEAIERRGASWYRPLEVARETIRRQAERARGSGRSLLTRVIDEPPPEVRGEPEGLRQALVGLVGEALRSTEREAIELELRWLPTGVGQGRLELRVRGTELGIVLPLSVHQPESEPELSAGEVAAALSPGRHRVLLVEDSRLNQLVVRAMLDRLGIEMVAASDGEHALSLLDGERFDLVLMDVQMPVMDGHETTRRLRALEQATGRPRTPVMALTGNARPEDREACVASGMDDLVAKPFEVAVLHEVLVRWLAA
;
A
#
# COMPACT_ATOMS: atom_id res chain seq x y z
N MET A 1 -21.72 36.59 -1.01
CA MET A 1 -21.88 36.04 -2.37
C MET A 1 -20.86 34.94 -2.60
N SER A 2 -21.11 33.76 -2.01
CA SER A 2 -20.30 32.56 -2.25
C SER A 2 -21.27 31.48 -2.72
N ARG A 3 -21.73 31.61 -3.97
CA ARG A 3 -22.38 30.54 -4.71
C ARG A 3 -21.30 29.81 -5.48
N GLY A 4 -21.23 28.49 -5.36
CA GLY A 4 -20.67 27.66 -6.43
C GLY A 4 -19.60 26.63 -6.07
N VAL A 5 -19.60 26.00 -4.91
CA VAL A 5 -18.77 24.78 -4.69
C VAL A 5 -19.58 23.56 -4.20
N GLU A 6 -20.88 23.71 -3.94
CA GLU A 6 -21.71 22.68 -3.29
C GLU A 6 -22.73 21.96 -4.17
N ALA A 7 -22.65 22.07 -5.50
CA ALA A 7 -23.63 21.43 -6.38
C ALA A 7 -22.96 20.73 -7.55
N ILE A 8 -22.62 19.46 -7.34
CA ILE A 8 -22.88 18.30 -8.20
C ILE A 8 -22.20 17.11 -7.49
N GLU A 9 -22.87 16.56 -6.50
CA GLU A 9 -22.78 15.12 -6.26
C GLU A 9 -23.17 14.44 -7.58
N ARG A 10 -22.18 14.01 -8.37
CA ARG A 10 -22.42 13.25 -9.60
C ARG A 10 -23.07 11.92 -9.21
N ARG A 11 -24.40 11.87 -9.29
CA ARG A 11 -25.20 10.64 -9.28
C ARG A 11 -24.58 9.67 -10.30
N GLY A 12 -23.86 8.65 -9.83
CA GLY A 12 -23.27 7.61 -10.68
C GLY A 12 -21.79 7.28 -10.42
N ALA A 13 -21.05 8.12 -9.69
CA ALA A 13 -19.65 7.83 -9.38
C ALA A 13 -19.53 6.75 -8.29
N SER A 14 -19.07 5.56 -8.67
CA SER A 14 -18.81 4.42 -7.78
C SER A 14 -17.33 4.05 -7.78
N TRP A 15 -16.91 3.29 -6.77
CA TRP A 15 -15.61 2.62 -6.80
C TRP A 15 -15.64 1.48 -7.81
N TYR A 16 -14.56 1.32 -8.57
CA TYR A 16 -14.40 0.21 -9.49
C TYR A 16 -12.94 -0.05 -9.82
N ARG A 17 -12.68 -1.26 -10.35
CA ARG A 17 -11.37 -1.73 -10.77
C ARG A 17 -11.17 -1.43 -12.27
N PRO A 18 -10.37 -0.41 -12.64
CA PRO A 18 -10.34 0.09 -14.01
C PRO A 18 -9.79 -0.97 -14.99
N LEU A 19 -8.81 -1.77 -14.58
CA LEU A 19 -8.28 -2.86 -15.40
C LEU A 19 -9.29 -3.99 -15.63
N GLU A 20 -10.13 -4.29 -14.65
CA GLU A 20 -11.15 -5.34 -14.77
C GLU A 20 -12.25 -4.90 -15.76
N VAL A 21 -12.76 -3.68 -15.60
CA VAL A 21 -13.73 -3.08 -16.51
C VAL A 21 -13.17 -3.01 -17.94
N ALA A 22 -11.90 -2.63 -18.09
CA ALA A 22 -11.25 -2.56 -19.40
C ALA A 22 -11.12 -3.94 -20.06
N ARG A 23 -10.61 -4.94 -19.33
CA ARG A 23 -10.46 -6.31 -19.82
C ARG A 23 -11.80 -6.92 -20.24
N GLU A 24 -12.84 -6.76 -19.42
CA GLU A 24 -14.18 -7.27 -19.74
C GLU A 24 -14.73 -6.61 -21.02
N THR A 25 -14.60 -5.29 -21.12
CA THR A 25 -15.11 -4.53 -22.27
C THR A 25 -14.38 -4.89 -23.56
N ILE A 26 -13.05 -4.95 -23.53
CA ILE A 26 -12.23 -5.29 -24.70
C ILE A 26 -12.50 -6.73 -25.14
N ARG A 27 -12.63 -7.66 -24.20
CA ARG A 27 -12.99 -9.05 -24.52
C ARG A 27 -14.31 -9.15 -25.29
N ARG A 28 -15.35 -8.44 -24.84
CA ARG A 28 -16.65 -8.41 -25.53
C ARG A 28 -16.54 -7.79 -26.93
N GLN A 29 -15.73 -6.75 -27.11
CA GLN A 29 -15.51 -6.16 -28.44
C GLN A 29 -14.68 -7.08 -29.35
N ALA A 30 -13.68 -7.77 -28.81
CA ALA A 30 -12.89 -8.76 -29.54
C ALA A 30 -13.75 -9.92 -30.05
N GLU A 31 -14.68 -10.43 -29.23
CA GLU A 31 -15.63 -11.47 -29.64
C GLU A 31 -16.52 -11.00 -30.81
N ARG A 32 -16.96 -9.74 -30.82
CA ARG A 32 -17.72 -9.15 -31.93
C ARG A 32 -16.89 -8.94 -33.19
N ALA A 33 -15.63 -8.54 -33.05
CA ALA A 33 -14.72 -8.28 -34.16
C ALA A 33 -14.17 -9.56 -34.83
N ARG A 34 -14.26 -10.72 -34.17
CA ARG A 34 -13.90 -12.01 -34.80
C ARG A 34 -14.72 -12.30 -36.06
N GLY A 35 -15.97 -11.84 -36.11
CA GLY A 35 -16.82 -11.96 -37.30
C GLY A 35 -16.29 -11.22 -38.54
N SER A 36 -15.37 -10.26 -38.36
CA SER A 36 -14.72 -9.50 -39.42
C SER A 36 -13.23 -9.84 -39.61
N GLY A 37 -12.75 -10.93 -38.99
CA GLY A 37 -11.37 -11.44 -39.17
C GLY A 37 -10.29 -10.62 -38.46
N ARG A 38 -10.65 -9.72 -37.53
CA ARG A 38 -9.70 -8.84 -36.83
C ARG A 38 -9.43 -9.30 -35.41
N SER A 39 -8.21 -9.06 -34.94
CA SER A 39 -7.76 -9.34 -33.58
C SER A 39 -7.60 -8.06 -32.76
N LEU A 40 -7.99 -8.13 -31.48
CA LEU A 40 -7.79 -7.05 -30.53
C LEU A 40 -6.83 -7.51 -29.44
N LEU A 41 -5.78 -6.73 -29.24
CA LEU A 41 -4.76 -6.96 -28.24
C LEU A 41 -4.77 -5.79 -27.25
N THR A 42 -4.50 -6.08 -25.98
CA THR A 42 -4.43 -5.06 -24.92
C THR A 42 -3.03 -5.05 -24.35
N ARG A 43 -2.45 -3.85 -24.25
CA ARG A 43 -1.17 -3.60 -23.61
C ARG A 43 -1.38 -2.60 -22.48
N VAL A 44 -0.96 -2.94 -21.28
CA VAL A 44 -0.96 -2.01 -20.14
C VAL A 44 0.45 -1.47 -19.99
N ILE A 45 0.57 -0.15 -19.98
CA ILE A 45 1.82 0.60 -19.83
C ILE A 45 1.63 1.45 -18.58
N ASP A 46 2.35 1.17 -17.49
CA ASP A 46 2.11 1.83 -16.19
C ASP A 46 0.68 1.50 -15.66
N GLU A 47 0.59 0.51 -14.76
CA GLU A 47 -0.70 0.03 -14.26
C GLU A 47 -1.41 1.12 -13.43
N PRO A 48 -2.72 1.36 -13.68
CA PRO A 48 -3.49 2.23 -12.81
C PRO A 48 -3.66 1.58 -11.43
N PRO A 49 -3.95 2.39 -10.40
CA PRO A 49 -4.30 1.91 -9.08
C PRO A 49 -5.41 0.84 -9.11
N PRO A 50 -5.42 -0.10 -8.14
CA PRO A 50 -6.34 -1.23 -8.14
C PRO A 50 -7.79 -0.77 -8.13
N GLU A 51 -8.11 0.33 -7.45
CA GLU A 51 -9.44 0.94 -7.41
C GLU A 51 -9.38 2.45 -7.61
N VAL A 52 -10.36 2.95 -8.36
CA VAL A 52 -10.55 4.37 -8.67
C VAL A 52 -12.01 4.76 -8.47
N ARG A 53 -12.24 6.03 -8.17
CA ARG A 53 -13.59 6.61 -8.10
C ARG A 53 -13.91 7.27 -9.42
N GLY A 54 -15.03 6.88 -9.99
CA GLY A 54 -15.53 7.45 -11.24
C GLY A 54 -16.78 6.73 -11.70
N GLU A 55 -17.14 6.89 -12.97
CA GLU A 55 -18.28 6.21 -13.56
C GLU A 55 -17.77 5.01 -14.38
N PRO A 56 -17.96 3.76 -13.92
CA PRO A 56 -17.47 2.59 -14.64
C PRO A 56 -18.05 2.53 -16.07
N GLU A 57 -19.30 2.95 -16.22
CA GLU A 57 -19.97 3.01 -17.52
C GLU A 57 -19.32 4.05 -18.44
N GLY A 58 -18.80 5.16 -17.92
CA GLY A 58 -18.03 6.13 -18.69
C GLY A 58 -16.75 5.52 -19.30
N LEU A 59 -16.02 4.71 -18.53
CA LEU A 59 -14.87 3.96 -19.04
C LEU A 59 -15.28 2.93 -20.10
N ARG A 60 -16.37 2.17 -19.87
CA ARG A 60 -16.88 1.21 -20.85
C ARG A 60 -17.22 1.90 -22.17
N GLN A 61 -17.99 2.99 -22.12
CA GLN A 61 -18.40 3.74 -23.31
C GLN A 61 -17.20 4.34 -24.06
N ALA A 62 -16.20 4.87 -23.34
CA ALA A 62 -14.97 5.36 -23.95
C ALA A 62 -14.21 4.25 -24.69
N LEU A 63 -14.06 3.07 -24.08
CA LEU A 63 -13.42 1.91 -24.68
C LEU A 63 -14.19 1.40 -25.90
N VAL A 64 -15.51 1.26 -25.79
CA VAL A 64 -16.38 0.82 -26.91
C VAL A 64 -16.29 1.81 -28.07
N GLY A 65 -16.36 3.11 -27.79
CA GLY A 65 -16.24 4.16 -28.80
C GLY A 65 -14.88 4.14 -29.50
N LEU A 66 -13.79 4.09 -28.73
CA LEU A 66 -12.42 4.08 -29.25
C LEU A 66 -12.14 2.84 -30.10
N VAL A 67 -12.50 1.65 -29.60
CA VAL A 67 -12.35 0.39 -30.35
C VAL A 67 -13.22 0.39 -31.60
N GLY A 68 -14.47 0.83 -31.50
CA GLY A 68 -15.38 0.92 -32.64
C GLY A 68 -14.85 1.85 -33.73
N GLU A 69 -14.26 2.99 -33.33
CA GLU A 69 -13.63 3.92 -34.27
C GLU A 69 -12.39 3.31 -34.91
N ALA A 70 -11.53 2.65 -34.14
CA ALA A 70 -10.35 1.96 -34.68
C ALA A 70 -10.73 0.83 -35.66
N LEU A 71 -11.83 0.12 -35.42
CA LEU A 71 -12.33 -0.90 -36.33
C LEU A 71 -12.88 -0.31 -37.64
N ARG A 72 -13.39 0.91 -37.63
CA ARG A 72 -13.86 1.58 -38.88
C ARG A 72 -12.74 2.27 -39.65
N SER A 73 -11.79 2.86 -38.94
CA SER A 73 -10.77 3.75 -39.52
C SER A 73 -9.44 3.07 -39.84
N THR A 74 -9.24 1.82 -39.39
CA THR A 74 -8.00 1.08 -39.66
C THR A 74 -8.26 -0.14 -40.54
N GLU A 75 -7.32 -0.45 -41.43
CA GLU A 75 -7.29 -1.69 -42.23
C GLU A 75 -6.43 -2.78 -41.58
N ARG A 76 -5.96 -2.56 -40.35
CA ARG A 76 -5.04 -3.48 -39.67
C ARG A 76 -5.79 -4.73 -39.19
N GLU A 77 -5.15 -5.88 -39.38
CA GLU A 77 -5.63 -7.18 -38.87
C GLU A 77 -5.57 -7.27 -37.34
N ALA A 78 -4.66 -6.51 -36.72
CA ALA A 78 -4.51 -6.43 -35.28
C ALA A 78 -4.61 -4.97 -34.81
N ILE A 79 -5.48 -4.73 -33.84
CA ILE A 79 -5.62 -3.45 -33.15
C ILE A 79 -5.08 -3.63 -31.73
N GLU A 80 -4.01 -2.91 -31.41
CA GLU A 80 -3.42 -2.87 -30.08
C GLU A 80 -3.93 -1.65 -29.33
N LEU A 81 -4.63 -1.88 -28.21
CA LEU A 81 -5.04 -0.85 -27.28
C LEU A 81 -4.01 -0.72 -26.15
N GLU A 82 -3.46 0.47 -25.99
CA GLU A 82 -2.55 0.85 -24.92
C GLU A 82 -3.34 1.57 -23.82
N LEU A 83 -3.20 1.09 -22.58
CA LEU A 83 -3.72 1.74 -21.39
C LEU A 83 -2.56 2.29 -20.59
N ARG A 84 -2.57 3.60 -20.31
CA ARG A 84 -1.51 4.26 -19.57
C ARG A 84 -2.01 5.07 -18.39
N TRP A 85 -1.49 4.79 -17.21
CA TRP A 85 -1.73 5.60 -16.03
C TRP A 85 -0.73 6.77 -15.93
N LEU A 86 -1.26 7.98 -15.75
CA LEU A 86 -0.47 9.20 -15.60
C LEU A 86 -0.84 9.89 -14.27
N PRO A 87 0.00 9.79 -13.22
CA PRO A 87 -0.21 10.52 -11.98
C PRO A 87 -0.19 12.04 -12.22
N THR A 88 -1.19 12.77 -11.72
CA THR A 88 -1.25 14.24 -11.85
C THR A 88 -1.15 14.97 -10.53
N GLY A 89 -1.18 14.26 -9.40
CA GLY A 89 -1.08 14.81 -8.06
C GLY A 89 -1.39 13.75 -7.01
N VAL A 90 -1.46 14.18 -5.75
CA VAL A 90 -1.85 13.34 -4.63
C VAL A 90 -3.32 12.90 -4.81
N GLY A 91 -3.58 11.59 -4.87
CA GLY A 91 -4.92 11.02 -5.03
C GLY A 91 -5.58 11.24 -6.40
N GLN A 92 -4.85 11.74 -7.40
CA GLN A 92 -5.41 12.05 -8.72
C GLN A 92 -4.49 11.61 -9.86
N GLY A 93 -5.10 11.14 -10.94
CA GLY A 93 -4.38 10.92 -12.18
C GLY A 93 -5.31 10.78 -13.38
N ARG A 94 -4.71 10.41 -14.50
CA ARG A 94 -5.40 10.28 -15.78
C ARG A 94 -5.12 8.90 -16.34
N LEU A 95 -6.18 8.25 -16.83
CA LEU A 95 -6.04 7.04 -17.63
C LEU A 95 -6.10 7.45 -19.10
N GLU A 96 -4.98 7.33 -19.78
CA GLU A 96 -4.85 7.51 -21.21
C GLU A 96 -5.10 6.17 -21.91
N LEU A 97 -6.04 6.15 -22.84
CA LEU A 97 -6.38 5.00 -23.68
C LEU A 97 -5.99 5.36 -25.11
N ARG A 98 -5.12 4.59 -25.76
CA ARG A 98 -4.66 4.86 -27.13
C ARG A 98 -4.69 3.62 -28.00
N VAL A 99 -4.89 3.82 -29.29
CA VAL A 99 -4.74 2.75 -30.28
C VAL A 99 -3.36 2.89 -30.93
N ARG A 100 -2.51 1.89 -30.73
CA ARG A 100 -1.10 1.95 -31.10
C ARG A 100 -0.92 2.18 -32.60
N GLY A 101 -0.03 3.10 -32.95
CA GLY A 101 0.26 3.45 -34.34
C GLY A 101 -0.84 4.29 -35.01
N THR A 102 -1.71 4.93 -34.21
CA THR A 102 -2.71 5.89 -34.66
C THR A 102 -2.75 7.11 -33.74
N GLU A 103 -3.40 8.19 -34.19
CA GLU A 103 -3.70 9.36 -33.35
C GLU A 103 -4.96 9.17 -32.49
N LEU A 104 -5.62 8.01 -32.59
CA LEU A 104 -6.82 7.72 -31.80
C LEU A 104 -6.46 7.50 -30.34
N GLY A 105 -6.99 8.35 -29.47
CA GLY A 105 -6.86 8.21 -28.04
C GLY A 105 -7.87 9.05 -27.27
N ILE A 106 -8.12 8.64 -26.03
CA ILE A 106 -9.01 9.31 -25.09
C ILE A 106 -8.29 9.36 -23.74
N VAL A 107 -8.38 10.50 -23.06
CA VAL A 107 -7.84 10.68 -21.71
C VAL A 107 -9.00 10.87 -20.75
N LEU A 108 -9.08 9.99 -19.74
CA LEU A 108 -10.11 10.03 -18.71
C LEU A 108 -9.49 10.50 -17.39
N PRO A 109 -10.01 11.58 -16.78
CA PRO A 109 -9.62 11.94 -15.42
C PRO A 109 -10.20 10.91 -14.45
N LEU A 110 -9.36 10.33 -13.59
CA LEU A 110 -9.77 9.40 -12.55
C LEU A 110 -9.26 9.88 -11.20
N SER A 111 -10.14 9.86 -10.21
CA SER A 111 -9.73 10.05 -8.82
C SER A 111 -9.29 8.70 -8.28
N VAL A 112 -8.10 8.67 -7.69
CA VAL A 112 -7.54 7.47 -7.08
C VAL A 112 -7.99 7.43 -5.63
N HIS A 113 -8.16 6.22 -5.11
CA HIS A 113 -8.13 6.01 -3.68
C HIS A 113 -6.83 6.60 -3.08
N GLN A 114 -6.94 7.68 -2.31
CA GLN A 114 -6.30 7.61 -1.01
C GLN A 114 -7.33 6.98 -0.08
N PRO A 115 -6.95 6.06 0.81
CA PRO A 115 -7.79 5.75 1.94
C PRO A 115 -8.00 7.06 2.70
N GLU A 116 -9.19 7.63 2.58
CA GLU A 116 -9.68 8.64 3.50
C GLU A 116 -10.89 8.06 4.22
N SER A 117 -10.59 7.57 5.44
CA SER A 117 -11.32 7.77 6.70
C SER A 117 -12.69 7.10 6.90
N GLU A 118 -12.66 5.96 7.60
CA GLU A 118 -13.27 5.82 8.94
C GLU A 118 -12.20 5.29 9.91
N PRO A 119 -12.24 5.69 11.19
CA PRO A 119 -11.26 6.60 11.78
C PRO A 119 -9.86 5.97 11.91
N GLU A 120 -8.97 6.26 10.96
CA GLU A 120 -7.53 6.17 11.24
C GLU A 120 -7.20 7.33 12.16
N LEU A 121 -6.72 7.03 13.37
CA LEU A 121 -6.28 8.05 14.30
C LEU A 121 -5.30 8.97 13.56
N SER A 122 -5.65 10.25 13.43
CA SER A 122 -4.74 11.25 12.89
C SER A 122 -3.46 11.23 13.73
N ALA A 123 -2.33 11.64 13.15
CA ALA A 123 -1.08 11.71 13.92
C ALA A 123 -1.23 12.52 15.22
N GLY A 124 -2.13 13.52 15.24
CA GLY A 124 -2.47 14.28 16.45
C GLY A 124 -3.30 13.48 17.48
N GLU A 125 -4.26 12.67 17.05
CA GLU A 125 -5.05 11.79 17.94
C GLU A 125 -4.22 10.63 18.47
N VAL A 126 -3.35 10.04 17.64
CA VAL A 126 -2.36 9.03 18.06
C VAL A 126 -1.41 9.65 19.06
N ALA A 127 -0.83 10.81 18.75
CA ALA A 127 0.08 11.50 19.66
C ALA A 127 -0.62 11.82 21.00
N ALA A 128 -1.87 12.29 20.96
CA ALA A 128 -2.66 12.54 22.17
C ALA A 128 -2.92 11.27 22.98
N ALA A 129 -3.24 10.15 22.32
CA ALA A 129 -3.44 8.85 22.98
C ALA A 129 -2.13 8.30 23.59
N LEU A 130 -1.00 8.54 22.94
CA LEU A 130 0.31 8.02 23.31
C LEU A 130 1.10 8.91 24.27
N SER A 131 0.60 10.08 24.67
CA SER A 131 1.34 11.03 25.53
C SER A 131 2.76 11.35 24.97
N PRO A 132 2.91 12.36 24.10
CA PRO A 132 4.14 12.58 23.32
C PRO A 132 5.38 12.71 24.21
N GLY A 133 6.49 12.07 23.81
CA GLY A 133 7.76 12.08 24.54
C GLY A 133 7.87 11.04 25.66
N ARG A 134 6.87 10.20 25.87
CA ARG A 134 6.88 9.15 26.91
C ARG A 134 7.42 7.81 26.43
N HIS A 135 7.31 7.50 25.14
CA HIS A 135 7.61 6.17 24.61
C HIS A 135 8.94 6.10 23.88
N ARG A 136 9.68 5.03 24.13
CA ARG A 136 10.93 4.65 23.44
C ARG A 136 10.72 3.37 22.65
N VAL A 137 10.89 3.45 21.34
CA VAL A 137 10.73 2.32 20.41
C VAL A 137 12.08 1.94 19.82
N LEU A 138 12.40 0.65 19.87
CA LEU A 138 13.55 0.08 19.15
C LEU A 138 13.08 -0.41 17.78
N LEU A 139 13.61 0.17 16.71
CA LEU A 139 13.47 -0.37 15.36
C LEU A 139 14.67 -1.24 15.03
N VAL A 140 14.45 -2.47 14.59
CA VAL A 140 15.49 -3.39 14.12
C VAL A 140 15.26 -3.63 12.64
N GLU A 141 16.12 -3.07 11.79
CA GLU A 141 15.95 -3.03 10.34
C GLU A 141 17.32 -2.81 9.69
N ASP A 142 17.70 -3.64 8.71
CA ASP A 142 19.03 -3.58 8.09
C ASP A 142 19.14 -2.50 7.00
N SER A 143 18.02 -2.11 6.38
CA SER A 143 17.97 -1.05 5.39
C SER A 143 17.88 0.33 6.03
N ARG A 144 18.95 1.12 5.89
CA ARG A 144 18.98 2.53 6.32
C ARG A 144 17.84 3.37 5.71
N LEU A 145 17.40 3.06 4.49
CA LEU A 145 16.28 3.77 3.87
C LEU A 145 14.97 3.46 4.60
N ASN A 146 14.72 2.20 4.94
CA ASN A 146 13.54 1.78 5.70
C ASN A 146 13.56 2.39 7.11
N GLN A 147 14.72 2.44 7.75
CA GLN A 147 14.88 3.13 9.04
C GLN A 147 14.48 4.60 8.97
N LEU A 148 14.86 5.33 7.91
CA LEU A 148 14.48 6.74 7.73
C LEU A 148 12.97 6.93 7.54
N VAL A 149 12.33 6.01 6.80
CA VAL A 149 10.88 6.03 6.58
C VAL A 149 10.14 5.87 7.92
N VAL A 150 10.51 4.85 8.69
CA VAL A 150 9.87 4.58 10.00
C VAL A 150 10.17 5.69 11.01
N ARG A 151 11.39 6.23 11.01
CA ARG A 151 11.76 7.39 11.83
C ARG A 151 10.85 8.58 11.56
N ALA A 152 10.65 8.93 10.29
CA ALA A 152 9.81 10.06 9.90
C ALA A 152 8.34 9.87 10.34
N MET A 153 7.86 8.63 10.44
CA MET A 153 6.52 8.33 10.97
C MET A 153 6.46 8.53 12.49
N LEU A 154 7.41 7.96 13.24
CA LEU A 154 7.46 8.03 14.71
C LEU A 154 7.77 9.44 15.23
N ASP A 155 8.61 10.22 14.53
CA ASP A 155 8.94 11.60 14.90
C ASP A 155 7.68 12.48 14.91
N ARG A 156 6.73 12.25 13.98
CA ARG A 156 5.45 12.98 13.92
C ARG A 156 4.53 12.66 15.10
N LEU A 157 4.75 11.54 15.77
CA LEU A 157 4.03 11.11 16.96
C LEU A 157 4.74 11.52 18.26
N GLY A 158 5.95 12.11 18.17
CA GLY A 158 6.78 12.46 19.31
C GLY A 158 7.32 11.23 20.05
N ILE A 159 7.52 10.10 19.36
CA ILE A 159 8.05 8.87 19.92
C ILE A 159 9.56 8.84 19.70
N GLU A 160 10.34 8.54 20.74
CA GLU A 160 11.79 8.39 20.61
C GLU A 160 12.10 7.05 19.93
N MET A 161 12.70 7.10 18.73
CA MET A 161 13.13 5.89 18.02
C MET A 161 14.65 5.69 18.10
N VAL A 162 15.07 4.54 18.64
CA VAL A 162 16.44 4.02 18.52
C VAL A 162 16.46 2.96 17.43
N ALA A 163 17.51 2.91 16.62
CA ALA A 163 17.62 1.96 15.50
C ALA A 163 18.79 1.00 15.70
N ALA A 164 18.53 -0.29 15.50
CA ALA A 164 19.51 -1.36 15.33
C ALA A 164 19.50 -1.82 13.87
N SER A 165 20.67 -2.20 13.35
CA SER A 165 20.83 -2.61 11.95
C SER A 165 20.87 -4.13 11.75
N ASP A 166 20.85 -4.88 12.84
CA ASP A 166 20.81 -6.34 12.85
C ASP A 166 20.39 -6.83 14.25
N GLY A 167 20.23 -8.15 14.37
CA GLY A 167 19.83 -8.81 15.61
C GLY A 167 20.85 -8.72 16.76
N GLU A 168 22.16 -8.74 16.48
CA GLU A 168 23.20 -8.67 17.53
C GLU A 168 23.24 -7.26 18.14
N HIS A 169 23.17 -6.22 17.29
CA HIS A 169 23.07 -4.84 17.75
C HIS A 169 21.77 -4.63 18.55
N ALA A 170 20.64 -5.20 18.11
CA ALA A 170 19.40 -5.13 18.85
C ALA A 170 19.51 -5.76 20.25
N LEU A 171 20.08 -6.96 20.36
CA LEU A 171 20.29 -7.64 21.65
C LEU A 171 21.24 -6.86 22.56
N SER A 172 22.30 -6.25 22.01
CA SER A 172 23.20 -5.39 22.78
C SER A 172 22.49 -4.18 23.38
N LEU A 173 21.58 -3.54 22.61
CA LEU A 173 20.79 -2.41 23.11
C LEU A 173 19.77 -2.86 24.16
N LEU A 174 19.09 -3.98 23.93
CA LEU A 174 18.09 -4.55 24.84
C LEU A 174 18.68 -5.07 26.16
N ASP A 175 19.98 -5.36 26.19
CA ASP A 175 20.68 -5.72 27.43
C ASP A 175 20.93 -4.49 28.31
N GLY A 176 21.33 -3.36 27.72
CA GLY A 176 21.68 -2.13 28.45
C GLY A 176 20.51 -1.17 28.71
N GLU A 177 19.49 -1.18 27.86
CA GLU A 177 18.39 -0.20 27.86
C GLU A 177 17.02 -0.85 27.91
N ARG A 178 16.00 -0.03 28.17
CA ARG A 178 14.60 -0.45 28.14
C ARG A 178 13.86 0.30 27.04
N PHE A 179 13.00 -0.45 26.35
CA PHE A 179 12.12 0.01 25.30
C PHE A 179 10.69 -0.41 25.63
N ASP A 180 9.73 0.38 25.21
CA ASP A 180 8.30 0.09 25.39
C ASP A 180 7.77 -0.84 24.29
N LEU A 181 8.44 -0.83 23.13
CA LEU A 181 8.10 -1.64 21.96
C LEU A 181 9.34 -1.88 21.09
N VAL A 182 9.43 -3.08 20.54
CA VAL A 182 10.39 -3.41 19.47
C VAL A 182 9.62 -3.59 18.17
N LEU A 183 10.00 -2.87 17.12
CA LEU A 183 9.59 -3.12 15.74
C LEU A 183 10.72 -3.92 15.08
N MET A 184 10.47 -5.19 14.76
CA MET A 184 11.49 -6.17 14.37
C MET A 184 11.32 -6.59 12.92
N ASP A 185 12.24 -6.23 12.04
CA ASP A 185 12.31 -6.85 10.72
C ASP A 185 12.52 -8.36 10.85
N VAL A 186 11.66 -9.14 10.20
CA VAL A 186 11.79 -10.59 10.17
C VAL A 186 12.99 -11.00 9.33
N GLN A 187 13.23 -10.33 8.19
CA GLN A 187 14.24 -10.74 7.23
C GLN A 187 15.47 -9.85 7.33
N MET A 188 16.49 -10.33 8.04
CA MET A 188 17.78 -9.64 8.17
C MET A 188 18.94 -10.60 7.91
N PRO A 189 20.09 -10.12 7.41
CA PRO A 189 21.28 -10.93 7.24
C PRO A 189 21.88 -11.33 8.60
N VAL A 190 22.63 -12.43 8.61
CA VAL A 190 23.37 -12.97 9.79
C VAL A 190 22.47 -13.51 10.90
N MET A 191 21.62 -12.66 11.49
CA MET A 191 20.62 -13.05 12.48
C MET A 191 19.27 -12.46 12.10
N ASP A 192 18.32 -13.33 11.80
CA ASP A 192 16.95 -12.95 11.45
C ASP A 192 16.13 -12.54 12.69
N GLY A 193 15.01 -11.85 12.47
CA GLY A 193 14.18 -11.35 13.56
C GLY A 193 13.57 -12.45 14.42
N HIS A 194 13.36 -13.65 13.89
CA HIS A 194 12.88 -14.79 14.66
C HIS A 194 13.93 -15.27 15.67
N GLU A 195 15.18 -15.43 15.25
CA GLU A 195 16.30 -15.79 16.11
C GLU A 195 16.59 -14.71 17.13
N THR A 196 16.59 -13.43 16.71
CA THR A 196 16.73 -12.30 17.64
C THR A 196 15.65 -12.34 18.72
N THR A 197 14.40 -12.57 18.34
CA THR A 197 13.28 -12.63 19.30
C THR A 197 13.43 -13.82 20.25
N ARG A 198 13.80 -15.02 19.76
CA ARG A 198 14.05 -16.18 20.62
C ARG A 198 15.12 -15.90 21.67
N ARG A 199 16.22 -15.27 21.27
CA ARG A 199 17.32 -14.89 22.18
C ARG A 199 16.88 -13.83 23.20
N LEU A 200 16.09 -12.84 22.77
CA LEU A 200 15.48 -11.87 23.68
C LEU A 200 14.60 -12.56 24.73
N ARG A 201 13.73 -13.48 24.33
CA ARG A 201 12.88 -14.23 25.28
C ARG A 201 13.69 -15.05 26.28
N ALA A 202 14.77 -15.69 25.84
CA ALA A 202 15.67 -16.42 26.72
C ALA A 202 16.38 -15.47 27.72
N LEU A 203 16.83 -14.29 27.27
CA LEU A 203 17.42 -13.27 28.12
C LEU A 203 16.43 -12.76 29.18
N GLU A 204 15.20 -12.45 28.77
CA GLU A 204 14.13 -12.00 29.67
C GLU A 204 13.84 -13.04 30.76
N GLN A 205 13.73 -14.32 30.38
CA GLN A 205 13.53 -15.42 31.33
C GLN A 205 14.72 -15.60 32.28
N ALA A 206 15.96 -15.59 31.75
CA ALA A 206 17.16 -15.80 32.55
C ALA A 206 17.42 -14.67 33.55
N THR A 207 17.04 -13.45 33.20
CA THR A 207 17.27 -12.25 34.03
C THR A 207 16.05 -11.86 34.87
N GLY A 208 14.90 -12.51 34.67
CA GLY A 208 13.63 -12.12 35.30
C GLY A 208 13.11 -10.76 34.85
N ARG A 209 13.56 -10.26 33.68
CA ARG A 209 13.08 -8.99 33.13
C ARG A 209 11.64 -9.16 32.60
N PRO A 210 10.80 -8.12 32.71
CA PRO A 210 9.48 -8.17 32.11
C PRO A 210 9.61 -8.24 30.58
N ARG A 211 8.64 -8.91 29.96
CA ARG A 211 8.59 -9.10 28.52
C ARG A 211 8.42 -7.75 27.82
N THR A 212 9.30 -7.46 26.87
CA THR A 212 9.17 -6.33 25.96
C THR A 212 8.31 -6.76 24.77
N PRO A 213 7.23 -6.04 24.43
CA PRO A 213 6.46 -6.33 23.23
C PRO A 213 7.30 -6.26 21.95
N VAL A 214 7.19 -7.26 21.08
CA VAL A 214 7.92 -7.36 19.80
C VAL A 214 6.94 -7.52 18.64
N MET A 215 6.87 -6.52 17.78
CA MET A 215 6.05 -6.51 16.56
C MET A 215 6.90 -6.90 15.37
N ALA A 216 6.50 -7.96 14.66
CA ALA A 216 7.16 -8.36 13.44
C ALA A 216 6.87 -7.35 12.31
N LEU A 217 7.88 -6.94 11.54
CA LEU A 217 7.73 -6.26 10.27
C LEU A 217 8.12 -7.27 9.18
N THR A 218 7.16 -7.74 8.39
CA THR A 218 7.38 -8.87 7.46
C THR A 218 6.98 -8.55 6.03
N GLY A 219 7.79 -8.92 5.04
CA GLY A 219 7.41 -8.82 3.61
C GLY A 219 6.33 -9.82 3.17
N ASN A 220 5.99 -10.81 4.00
CA ASN A 220 4.99 -11.82 3.71
C ASN A 220 4.11 -12.06 4.95
N ALA A 221 2.79 -11.95 4.78
CA ALA A 221 1.82 -12.04 5.88
C ALA A 221 0.87 -13.22 5.72
N ARG A 222 1.38 -14.34 5.21
CA ARG A 222 0.58 -15.58 5.09
C ARG A 222 0.39 -16.20 6.48
N PRO A 223 -0.62 -17.06 6.66
CA PRO A 223 -0.86 -17.74 7.92
C PRO A 223 0.38 -18.43 8.49
N GLU A 224 1.18 -19.06 7.62
CA GLU A 224 2.39 -19.78 8.01
C GLU A 224 3.48 -18.82 8.54
N ASP A 225 3.59 -17.61 7.98
CA ASP A 225 4.53 -16.58 8.45
C ASP A 225 4.09 -16.05 9.83
N ARG A 226 2.78 -15.88 10.03
CA ARG A 226 2.22 -15.47 11.32
C ARG A 226 2.50 -16.52 12.40
N GLU A 227 2.31 -17.80 12.08
CA GLU A 227 2.63 -18.91 12.98
C GLU A 227 4.11 -18.92 13.37
N ALA A 228 5.02 -18.70 12.40
CA ALA A 228 6.45 -18.58 12.68
C ALA A 228 6.78 -17.40 13.60
N CYS A 229 6.15 -16.24 13.40
CA CYS A 229 6.31 -15.07 14.28
C CYS A 229 5.89 -15.40 15.72
N VAL A 230 4.69 -15.97 15.90
CA VAL A 230 4.18 -16.34 17.23
C VAL A 230 5.06 -17.40 17.89
N ALA A 231 5.49 -18.42 17.14
CA ALA A 231 6.38 -19.47 17.64
C ALA A 231 7.75 -18.94 18.08
N SER A 232 8.26 -17.88 17.42
CA SER A 232 9.49 -17.19 17.84
C SER A 232 9.33 -16.31 19.08
N GLY A 233 8.10 -16.06 19.52
CA GLY A 233 7.79 -15.23 20.68
C GLY A 233 7.49 -13.77 20.36
N MET A 234 7.14 -13.44 19.10
CA MET A 234 6.62 -12.12 18.73
C MET A 234 5.15 -11.99 19.14
N ASP A 235 4.70 -10.76 19.37
CA ASP A 235 3.37 -10.49 19.95
C ASP A 235 2.34 -10.01 18.93
N ASP A 236 2.78 -9.39 17.82
CA ASP A 236 1.94 -9.06 16.67
C ASP A 236 2.80 -8.96 15.39
N LEU A 237 2.17 -8.65 14.25
CA LEU A 237 2.87 -8.41 12.99
C LEU A 237 2.25 -7.30 12.15
N VAL A 238 3.09 -6.68 11.34
CA VAL A 238 2.76 -5.67 10.33
C VAL A 238 3.39 -6.09 9.01
N ALA A 239 2.58 -6.14 7.95
CA ALA A 239 3.04 -6.49 6.62
C ALA A 239 3.76 -5.30 5.95
N LYS A 240 4.93 -5.55 5.33
CA LYS A 240 5.66 -4.60 4.49
C LYS A 240 5.22 -4.74 3.03
N PRO A 241 5.10 -3.63 2.27
CA PRO A 241 5.12 -2.25 2.75
C PRO A 241 3.88 -1.95 3.61
N PHE A 242 4.06 -1.28 4.75
CA PHE A 242 2.93 -0.90 5.62
C PHE A 242 2.47 0.53 5.37
N GLU A 243 1.15 0.69 5.42
CA GLU A 243 0.52 2.00 5.47
C GLU A 243 0.72 2.63 6.86
N VAL A 244 0.82 3.96 6.88
CA VAL A 244 1.01 4.75 8.12
C VAL A 244 -0.06 4.42 9.16
N ALA A 245 -1.30 4.23 8.71
CA ALA A 245 -2.45 3.90 9.53
C ALA A 245 -2.31 2.57 10.28
N VAL A 246 -1.86 1.52 9.60
CA VAL A 246 -1.66 0.20 10.20
C VAL A 246 -0.59 0.29 11.29
N LEU A 247 0.49 1.04 11.04
CA LEU A 247 1.51 1.27 12.06
C LEU A 247 0.96 2.07 13.25
N HIS A 248 0.15 3.10 13.00
CA HIS A 248 -0.51 3.88 14.07
C HIS A 248 -1.40 3.02 14.96
N GLU A 249 -2.24 2.17 14.39
CA GLU A 249 -3.11 1.26 15.15
C GLU A 249 -2.32 0.32 16.06
N VAL A 250 -1.21 -0.23 15.54
CA VAL A 250 -0.32 -1.10 16.32
C VAL A 250 0.37 -0.31 17.44
N LEU A 251 0.90 0.88 17.15
CA LEU A 251 1.52 1.72 18.17
C LEU A 251 0.53 2.05 19.28
N VAL A 252 -0.71 2.44 18.95
CA VAL A 252 -1.75 2.75 19.95
C VAL A 252 -2.11 1.52 20.76
N ARG A 253 -2.30 0.37 20.12
CA ARG A 253 -2.63 -0.89 20.80
C ARG A 253 -1.58 -1.29 21.84
N TRP A 254 -0.30 -1.11 21.53
CA TRP A 254 0.79 -1.65 22.34
C TRP A 254 1.45 -0.63 23.27
N LEU A 255 1.34 0.67 22.99
CA LEU A 255 1.93 1.72 23.82
C LEU A 255 0.91 2.45 24.71
N ALA A 256 -0.38 2.48 24.34
CA ALA A 256 -1.42 3.09 25.16
C ALA A 256 -1.99 2.17 26.28
N ALA A 257 -1.49 0.93 26.36
CA ALA A 257 -1.97 -0.11 27.28
C ALA A 257 -1.34 -0.04 28.67
#